data_AF-A0AAN4YLI6-F1
#
_entry.id   AF-A0AAN4YLI6-F1
#
_cell.length_a   1.000
_cell.length_b   1.000
_cell.length_c   1.000
_cell.angle_alpha   90.00
_cell.angle_beta   90.00
_cell.angle_gamma   90.00
#
_symmetry.space_group_name_H-M   'P 1'
#
loop_
_entity.id
_entity.type
_entity.pdbx_description
1 polymer ?
#
loop_
_entity_poly.entity_id
_entity_poly.type
_entity_poly.pdbx_seq_one_letter_code
_entity_poly.pdbx_strand_id
1 'polypeptide(L)'
;MKANITALRRVRKTDNNRIARATGATIVNRVDDLQESDVGTACGLFEIEKIGDEYFTFLRKCQNPKACTILLRGPSKDIINEVERNLQDAMAVARNVIFHPRLSPGGGAIEMAVSVKLGQLAKSIEGVQQWPYKAVADAMEVIPRTLAQNAGASPIRVLTRMRAKHAEGHTTWGLDGDSGALVDMKEYGVWEPEAVKLQSIKTAVEVSSIGSRRVADTVANLVSPHAYFSVLMISAAANLHSRWVPTSVVAMNKSSNWFKNAYIMLHDYLLILYEYPRLKITRVSLYRTRQSDSDLVIS
;
A
#
# COMPACT_ATOMS: atom_id res chain seq x y z
N MET A 1 16.80 -27.49 -35.66
CA MET A 1 15.49 -26.96 -36.11
C MET A 1 15.31 -27.33 -37.56
N LYS A 2 14.25 -28.07 -37.95
CA LYS A 2 14.01 -28.42 -39.38
C LYS A 2 13.10 -27.42 -40.11
N ALA A 3 12.32 -26.62 -39.37
CA ALA A 3 11.34 -25.69 -39.92
C ALA A 3 11.45 -24.25 -39.36
N ASN A 4 12.51 -23.91 -38.62
CA ASN A 4 12.69 -22.62 -37.95
C ASN A 4 11.52 -22.18 -37.04
N ILE A 5 10.75 -23.13 -36.53
CA ILE A 5 9.66 -22.90 -35.57
C ILE A 5 10.19 -23.16 -34.16
N THR A 6 10.00 -22.19 -33.26
CA THR A 6 10.28 -22.34 -31.83
C THR A 6 9.00 -22.75 -31.11
N ALA A 7 9.06 -23.84 -30.34
CA ALA A 7 7.94 -24.32 -29.54
C ALA A 7 8.25 -24.20 -28.04
N LEU A 8 7.37 -23.54 -27.30
CA LEU A 8 7.43 -23.45 -25.85
C LEU A 8 6.45 -24.45 -25.25
N ARG A 9 6.88 -25.21 -24.24
CA ARG A 9 6.07 -26.22 -23.56
C ARG A 9 5.83 -25.85 -22.10
N ARG A 10 4.71 -26.31 -21.53
CA ARG A 10 4.34 -26.13 -20.11
C ARG A 10 4.22 -24.66 -19.68
N VAL A 11 3.68 -23.82 -20.56
CA VAL A 11 3.32 -22.43 -20.24
C VAL A 11 2.16 -22.42 -19.24
N ARG A 12 2.19 -21.56 -18.22
CA ARG A 12 1.07 -21.47 -17.28
C ARG A 12 -0.14 -20.82 -17.97
N LYS A 13 -1.34 -21.17 -17.52
CA LYS A 13 -2.60 -20.63 -18.07
C LYS A 13 -2.67 -19.10 -18.01
N THR A 14 -2.19 -18.50 -16.92
CA THR A 14 -2.11 -17.04 -16.75
C THR A 14 -1.29 -16.38 -17.85
N ASP A 15 -0.21 -17.03 -18.27
CA ASP A 15 0.76 -16.44 -19.19
C ASP A 15 0.31 -16.66 -20.61
N ASN A 16 -0.31 -17.81 -20.89
CA ASN A 16 -0.97 -18.05 -22.16
C ASN A 16 -1.99 -16.94 -22.46
N ASN A 17 -2.81 -16.57 -21.47
CA ASN A 17 -3.77 -15.46 -21.59
C ASN A 17 -3.08 -14.11 -21.81
N ARG A 18 -1.91 -13.87 -21.21
CA ARG A 18 -1.14 -12.62 -21.39
C ARG A 18 -0.48 -12.56 -22.76
N ILE A 19 0.09 -13.67 -23.23
CA ILE A 19 0.69 -13.79 -24.55
C ILE A 19 -0.38 -13.49 -25.61
N ALA A 20 -1.55 -14.14 -25.52
CA ALA A 20 -2.69 -13.88 -26.38
C ALA A 20 -3.07 -12.38 -26.42
N ARG A 21 -3.14 -11.73 -25.26
CA ARG A 21 -3.44 -10.28 -25.16
C ARG A 21 -2.33 -9.36 -25.67
N ALA A 22 -1.07 -9.81 -25.63
CA ALA A 22 0.09 -9.03 -26.07
C ALA A 22 0.34 -9.18 -27.58
N THR A 23 0.13 -10.37 -28.14
CA THR A 23 0.37 -10.69 -29.55
C THR A 23 -0.87 -10.59 -30.43
N GLY A 24 -2.06 -10.50 -29.82
CA GLY A 24 -3.34 -10.55 -30.52
C GLY A 24 -3.77 -11.95 -30.94
N ALA A 25 -3.06 -13.00 -30.50
CA ALA A 25 -3.39 -14.39 -30.82
C ALA A 25 -4.64 -14.88 -30.07
N THR A 26 -5.38 -15.78 -30.69
CA THR A 26 -6.49 -16.51 -30.05
C THR A 26 -5.99 -17.86 -29.52
N ILE A 27 -6.39 -18.23 -28.30
CA ILE A 27 -6.02 -19.54 -27.73
C ILE A 27 -6.95 -20.60 -28.32
N VAL A 28 -6.37 -21.55 -29.05
CA VAL A 28 -7.08 -22.67 -29.68
C VAL A 28 -6.77 -23.97 -28.94
N ASN A 29 -7.78 -24.83 -28.75
CA ASN A 29 -7.65 -26.10 -28.02
C ASN A 29 -7.31 -27.30 -28.92
N ARG A 30 -7.81 -27.30 -30.17
CA ARG A 30 -7.58 -28.38 -31.15
C ARG A 30 -6.82 -27.84 -32.35
N VAL A 31 -5.91 -28.64 -32.89
CA VAL A 31 -5.10 -28.23 -34.04
C VAL A 31 -5.94 -28.07 -35.31
N ASP A 32 -7.02 -28.86 -35.44
CA ASP A 32 -7.94 -28.84 -36.59
C ASP A 32 -8.73 -27.53 -36.71
N ASP A 33 -8.92 -26.82 -35.60
CA ASP A 33 -9.72 -25.59 -35.52
C ASP A 33 -8.90 -24.32 -35.79
N LEU A 34 -7.60 -24.46 -36.06
CA LEU A 34 -6.67 -23.34 -36.20
C LEU A 34 -6.93 -22.58 -37.50
N GLN A 35 -7.26 -21.29 -37.39
CA GLN A 35 -7.42 -20.39 -38.53
C GLN A 35 -6.26 -19.39 -38.60
N GLU A 36 -5.99 -18.84 -39.79
CA GLU A 36 -4.96 -17.80 -39.95
C GLU A 36 -5.27 -16.55 -39.10
N SER A 37 -6.55 -16.28 -38.82
CA SER A 37 -6.99 -15.20 -37.93
C SER A 37 -6.59 -15.40 -36.46
N ASP A 38 -6.30 -16.63 -36.04
CA ASP A 38 -5.92 -16.94 -34.66
C ASP A 38 -4.43 -16.65 -34.39
N VAL A 39 -3.64 -16.46 -35.46
CA VAL A 39 -2.19 -16.23 -35.36
C VAL A 39 -1.91 -14.77 -35.01
N GLY A 40 -1.36 -14.55 -33.81
CA GLY A 40 -0.96 -13.21 -33.36
C GLY A 40 0.32 -12.72 -34.03
N THR A 41 0.18 -11.79 -34.98
CA THR A 41 1.30 -11.15 -35.71
C THR A 41 1.78 -9.84 -35.07
N ALA A 42 1.13 -9.40 -33.98
CA ALA A 42 1.44 -8.11 -33.36
C ALA A 42 2.78 -8.08 -32.62
N CYS A 43 3.48 -9.21 -32.46
CA CYS A 43 4.77 -9.28 -31.78
C CYS A 43 5.93 -8.92 -32.72
N GLY A 44 6.66 -7.85 -32.44
CA GLY A 44 7.77 -7.41 -33.29
C GLY A 44 9.08 -8.19 -33.11
N LEU A 45 9.41 -8.62 -31.89
CA LEU A 45 10.66 -9.30 -31.59
C LEU A 45 10.46 -10.45 -30.61
N PHE A 46 10.89 -11.63 -31.00
CA PHE A 46 11.01 -12.80 -30.14
C PHE A 46 12.48 -13.07 -29.88
N GLU A 47 12.89 -13.10 -28.61
CA GLU A 47 14.27 -13.37 -28.20
C GLU A 47 14.30 -14.32 -27.01
N ILE A 48 15.39 -15.08 -26.91
CA ILE A 48 15.68 -15.94 -25.76
C ILE A 48 16.98 -15.42 -25.15
N GLU A 49 16.91 -14.96 -23.91
CA GLU A 49 18.05 -14.42 -23.18
C GLU A 49 18.32 -15.32 -21.98
N LYS A 50 19.60 -15.66 -21.73
CA LYS A 50 19.99 -16.35 -20.50
C LYS A 50 20.22 -15.32 -19.41
N ILE A 51 19.47 -15.40 -18.32
CA ILE A 51 19.65 -14.54 -17.14
C ILE A 51 20.00 -15.44 -15.96
N GLY A 52 21.19 -15.25 -15.40
CA GLY A 52 21.74 -16.18 -14.41
C GLY A 52 21.94 -17.55 -15.04
N ASP A 53 21.34 -18.58 -14.42
CA ASP A 53 21.38 -19.96 -14.92
C ASP A 53 20.10 -20.40 -15.65
N GLU A 54 19.09 -19.53 -15.72
CA GLU A 54 17.82 -19.83 -16.39
C GLU A 54 17.70 -19.11 -17.75
N TYR A 55 16.97 -19.74 -18.68
CA TYR A 55 16.62 -19.14 -19.97
C TYR A 55 15.26 -18.48 -19.89
N PHE A 56 15.19 -17.22 -20.30
CA PHE A 56 13.97 -16.43 -20.38
C PHE A 56 13.62 -16.16 -21.83
N THR A 57 12.32 -16.13 -22.13
CA THR A 57 11.82 -15.85 -23.48
C THR A 57 11.05 -14.54 -23.48
N PHE A 58 11.43 -13.61 -24.34
CA PHE A 58 10.87 -12.26 -24.37
C PHE A 58 10.13 -12.02 -25.67
N LEU A 59 8.92 -11.50 -25.53
CA LEU A 59 8.10 -10.94 -26.59
C LEU A 59 8.20 -9.42 -26.45
N ARG A 60 8.99 -8.78 -27.32
CA ARG A 60 9.28 -7.34 -27.29
C ARG A 60 8.69 -6.66 -28.52
N LYS A 61 8.53 -5.34 -28.42
CA LYS A 61 8.02 -4.49 -29.50
C LYS A 61 6.65 -4.96 -30.03
N CYS A 62 5.76 -5.37 -29.13
CA CYS A 62 4.39 -5.71 -29.50
C CYS A 62 3.60 -4.45 -29.87
N GLN A 63 2.76 -4.53 -30.89
CA GLN A 63 1.89 -3.44 -31.31
C GLN A 63 0.69 -3.36 -30.36
N ASN A 64 0.56 -2.24 -29.63
CA ASN A 64 -0.52 -1.97 -28.67
C ASN A 64 -0.83 -3.13 -27.68
N PRO A 65 0.14 -3.54 -26.84
CA PRO A 65 -0.03 -4.67 -25.95
C PRO A 65 -1.03 -4.37 -24.83
N LYS A 66 -2.08 -5.20 -24.69
CA LYS A 66 -3.03 -5.12 -23.56
C LYS A 66 -2.50 -5.77 -22.27
N ALA A 67 -1.32 -6.38 -22.33
CA ALA A 67 -0.65 -7.01 -21.21
C ALA A 67 0.84 -6.71 -21.25
N CYS A 68 1.39 -6.28 -20.11
CA CYS A 68 2.81 -5.99 -19.91
C CYS A 68 3.30 -6.75 -18.68
N THR A 69 4.62 -6.84 -18.49
CA THR A 69 5.18 -7.53 -17.32
C THR A 69 6.49 -6.93 -16.90
N ILE A 70 6.66 -6.83 -15.59
CA ILE A 70 7.84 -6.26 -14.97
C ILE A 70 8.64 -7.41 -14.36
N LEU A 71 9.88 -7.58 -14.82
CA LEU A 71 10.77 -8.59 -14.25
C LEU A 71 11.53 -7.95 -13.08
N LEU A 72 11.29 -8.46 -11.88
CA LEU A 72 12.10 -8.08 -10.73
C LEU A 72 13.26 -9.03 -10.55
N ARG A 73 14.38 -8.47 -10.10
CA ARG A 73 15.57 -9.20 -9.68
C ARG A 73 16.05 -8.62 -8.37
N GLY A 74 16.43 -9.48 -7.45
CA GLY A 74 16.91 -9.09 -6.13
C GLY A 74 17.79 -10.19 -5.53
N PRO A 75 18.60 -9.85 -4.52
CA PRO A 75 19.55 -10.79 -3.93
C PRO A 75 18.87 -11.84 -3.04
N SER A 76 17.69 -11.55 -2.49
CA SER A 76 16.90 -12.48 -1.68
C SER A 76 15.43 -12.49 -2.09
N LYS A 77 14.76 -13.62 -1.83
CA LYS A 77 13.32 -13.77 -2.10
C LYS A 77 12.49 -12.77 -1.30
N ASP A 78 12.91 -12.47 -0.07
CA ASP A 78 12.18 -11.56 0.81
C ASP A 78 12.19 -10.12 0.27
N ILE A 79 13.35 -9.67 -0.23
CA ILE A 79 13.45 -8.34 -0.88
C ILE A 79 12.58 -8.30 -2.14
N ILE A 80 12.58 -9.36 -2.95
CA ILE A 80 11.77 -9.39 -4.17
C ILE A 80 10.27 -9.36 -3.83
N ASN A 81 9.84 -10.12 -2.83
CA ASN A 81 8.44 -10.11 -2.37
C ASN A 81 8.03 -8.73 -1.83
N GLU A 82 8.95 -8.02 -1.16
CA GLU A 82 8.68 -6.68 -0.66
C GLU A 82 8.59 -5.65 -1.79
N VAL A 83 9.51 -5.70 -2.76
CA VAL A 83 9.44 -4.84 -3.95
C VAL A 83 8.19 -5.16 -4.77
N GLU A 84 7.75 -6.42 -4.81
CA GLU A 84 6.48 -6.78 -5.45
C GLU A 84 5.30 -6.07 -4.84
N ARG A 85 5.16 -6.14 -3.53
CA ARG A 85 4.05 -5.50 -2.81
C ARG A 85 4.07 -3.99 -3.04
N ASN A 86 5.25 -3.36 -2.92
CA ASN A 86 5.41 -1.93 -3.16
C ASN A 86 5.04 -1.51 -4.59
N LEU A 87 5.40 -2.32 -5.59
CA LEU A 87 5.01 -2.06 -6.98
C LEU A 87 3.50 -2.22 -7.18
N GLN A 88 2.89 -3.25 -6.59
CA GLN A 88 1.45 -3.46 -6.67
C GLN A 88 0.67 -2.30 -6.04
N ASP A 89 1.12 -1.79 -4.90
CA ASP A 89 0.52 -0.62 -4.23
C ASP A 89 0.67 0.64 -5.07
N ALA A 90 1.86 0.90 -5.64
CA ALA A 90 2.09 2.04 -6.53
C ALA A 90 1.18 1.99 -7.78
N MET A 91 1.02 0.80 -8.38
CA MET A 91 0.11 0.62 -9.52
C MET A 91 -1.36 0.80 -9.13
N ALA A 92 -1.76 0.38 -7.93
CA ALA A 92 -3.11 0.59 -7.43
C ALA A 92 -3.40 2.09 -7.21
N VAL A 93 -2.44 2.84 -6.69
CA VAL A 93 -2.53 4.30 -6.56
C VAL A 93 -2.64 4.97 -7.93
N ALA A 94 -1.76 4.62 -8.87
CA ALA A 94 -1.81 5.17 -10.24
C ALA A 94 -3.16 4.86 -10.93
N ARG A 95 -3.68 3.65 -10.74
CA ARG A 95 -5.01 3.26 -11.22
C ARG A 95 -6.09 4.14 -10.62
N ASN A 96 -6.07 4.38 -9.32
CA ASN A 96 -7.07 5.21 -8.65
C ASN A 96 -7.04 6.66 -9.16
N VAL A 97 -5.86 7.22 -9.45
CA VAL A 97 -5.73 8.56 -10.03
C VAL A 97 -6.34 8.64 -11.43
N ILE A 98 -6.19 7.59 -12.24
CA ILE A 98 -6.80 7.53 -13.58
C ILE A 98 -8.33 7.49 -13.50
N PHE A 99 -8.90 6.71 -12.57
CA PHE A 99 -10.36 6.61 -12.42
C PHE A 99 -10.98 7.82 -11.70
N HIS A 100 -10.28 8.36 -10.70
CA HIS A 100 -10.72 9.49 -9.89
C HIS A 100 -9.60 10.54 -9.84
N PRO A 101 -9.59 11.51 -10.76
CA PRO A 101 -8.50 12.49 -10.90
C PRO A 101 -8.63 13.62 -9.86
N ARG A 102 -8.76 13.27 -8.58
CA ARG A 102 -8.80 14.20 -7.45
C ARG A 102 -7.69 13.87 -6.47
N LEU A 103 -6.91 14.88 -6.14
CA LEU A 103 -5.74 14.78 -5.28
C LEU A 103 -5.89 15.68 -4.07
N SER A 104 -5.34 15.23 -2.96
CA SER A 104 -5.30 15.94 -1.69
C SER A 104 -3.86 16.04 -1.20
N PRO A 105 -3.49 17.13 -0.49
CA PRO A 105 -2.16 17.25 0.10
C PRO A 105 -1.94 16.15 1.15
N GLY A 106 -0.77 15.50 1.10
CA GLY A 106 -0.39 14.43 2.03
C GLY A 106 0.20 14.94 3.34
N GLY A 107 1.05 14.12 3.98
CA GLY A 107 1.84 14.54 5.15
C GLY A 107 1.02 14.91 6.39
N GLY A 108 -0.20 14.35 6.54
CA GLY A 108 -1.10 14.68 7.65
C GLY A 108 -1.85 16.01 7.50
N ALA A 109 -1.68 16.72 6.37
CA ALA A 109 -2.27 18.03 6.15
C ALA A 109 -3.80 17.97 6.12
N ILE A 110 -4.38 17.00 5.39
CA ILE A 110 -5.82 16.87 5.29
C ILE A 110 -6.46 16.46 6.61
N GLU A 111 -5.83 15.58 7.37
CA GLU A 111 -6.28 15.14 8.69
C GLU A 111 -6.32 16.31 9.68
N MET A 112 -5.30 17.17 9.66
CA MET A 112 -5.27 18.38 10.48
C MET A 112 -6.33 19.40 10.05
N ALA A 113 -6.51 19.61 8.73
CA ALA A 113 -7.54 20.51 8.21
C ALA A 113 -8.95 20.06 8.64
N VAL A 114 -9.22 18.76 8.56
CA VAL A 114 -10.48 18.16 9.01
C VAL A 114 -10.64 18.30 10.52
N SER A 115 -9.58 18.05 11.31
CA SER A 115 -9.59 18.23 12.76
C SER A 115 -9.96 19.67 13.16
N VAL A 116 -9.28 20.68 12.60
CA VAL A 116 -9.57 22.09 12.87
C VAL A 116 -10.99 22.46 12.48
N LYS A 117 -11.47 21.98 11.31
CA LYS A 117 -12.84 22.26 10.85
C LYS A 117 -13.90 21.62 11.75
N LEU A 118 -13.70 20.36 12.16
CA LEU A 118 -14.58 19.68 13.10
C LEU A 118 -14.56 20.36 14.47
N GLY A 119 -13.41 20.84 14.93
CA GLY A 119 -13.29 21.63 16.16
C GLY A 119 -14.04 22.97 16.10
N GLN A 120 -14.06 23.63 14.93
CA GLN A 120 -14.87 24.85 14.72
C GLN A 120 -16.37 24.53 14.71
N LEU A 121 -16.79 23.46 14.01
CA LEU A 121 -18.18 23.00 13.99
C LEU A 121 -18.67 22.62 15.38
N ALA A 122 -17.82 21.97 16.17
CA ALA A 122 -18.13 21.63 17.57
C ALA A 122 -18.46 22.87 18.41
N LYS A 123 -17.88 24.05 18.14
CA LYS A 123 -18.19 25.29 18.86
C LYS A 123 -19.55 25.89 18.47
N SER A 124 -20.03 25.60 17.26
CA SER A 124 -21.34 26.07 16.78
C SER A 124 -22.51 25.22 17.28
N ILE A 125 -22.24 24.02 17.80
CA ILE A 125 -23.24 23.08 18.30
C ILE A 125 -23.31 23.23 19.82
N GLU A 126 -24.52 23.47 20.33
CA GLU A 126 -24.76 23.56 21.77
C GLU A 126 -25.17 22.19 22.36
N GLY A 127 -24.77 21.95 23.61
CA GLY A 127 -25.17 20.77 24.37
C GLY A 127 -24.29 19.52 24.16
N VAL A 128 -24.84 18.36 24.52
CA VAL A 128 -24.09 17.08 24.60
C VAL A 128 -23.58 16.60 23.24
N GLN A 129 -24.21 17.05 22.15
CA GLN A 129 -23.82 16.70 20.79
C GLN A 129 -22.46 17.28 20.36
N GLN A 130 -21.90 18.23 21.11
CA GLN A 130 -20.57 18.77 20.85
C GLN A 130 -19.44 17.74 21.06
N TRP A 131 -19.58 16.87 22.06
CA TRP A 131 -18.50 15.96 22.47
C TRP A 131 -18.05 14.97 21.38
N PRO A 132 -18.96 14.33 20.62
CA PRO A 132 -18.58 13.49 19.49
C PRO A 132 -17.73 14.22 18.44
N TYR A 133 -18.09 15.45 18.05
CA TYR A 133 -17.32 16.20 17.06
C TYR A 133 -15.91 16.49 17.54
N LYS A 134 -15.77 16.87 18.81
CA LYS A 134 -14.45 17.10 19.43
C LYS A 134 -13.63 15.82 19.50
N ALA A 135 -14.25 14.70 19.89
CA ALA A 135 -13.57 13.41 19.95
C ALA A 135 -13.07 12.94 18.56
N VAL A 136 -13.86 13.14 17.51
CA VAL A 136 -13.45 12.83 16.13
C VAL A 136 -12.35 13.79 15.66
N ALA A 137 -12.44 15.07 15.99
CA ALA A 137 -11.38 16.05 15.68
C ALA A 137 -10.03 15.64 16.32
N ASP A 138 -10.04 15.28 17.61
CA ASP A 138 -8.84 14.83 18.32
C ASP A 138 -8.30 13.51 17.75
N ALA A 139 -9.18 12.60 17.35
CA ALA A 139 -8.82 11.33 16.73
C ALA A 139 -8.09 11.50 15.38
N MET A 140 -8.49 12.49 14.56
CA MET A 140 -7.82 12.76 13.27
C MET A 140 -6.35 13.16 13.45
N GLU A 141 -5.98 13.74 14.59
CA GLU A 141 -4.60 14.14 14.87
C GLU A 141 -3.65 12.98 15.17
N VAL A 142 -4.15 11.76 15.34
CA VAL A 142 -3.30 10.57 15.53
C VAL A 142 -2.32 10.40 14.38
N ILE A 143 -2.76 10.62 13.14
CA ILE A 143 -1.91 10.45 11.95
C ILE A 143 -0.72 11.42 11.95
N PRO A 144 -0.91 12.76 11.99
CA PRO A 144 0.22 13.68 12.05
C PRO A 144 1.05 13.53 13.34
N ARG A 145 0.45 13.08 14.45
CA ARG A 145 1.18 12.76 15.68
C ARG A 145 2.16 11.62 15.47
N THR A 146 1.71 10.52 14.87
CA THR A 146 2.54 9.34 14.60
C THR A 146 3.62 9.65 13.56
N LEU A 147 3.31 10.44 12.53
CA LEU A 147 4.32 10.91 11.58
C LEU A 147 5.42 11.73 12.28
N ALA A 148 5.05 12.66 13.16
CA ALA A 148 6.02 13.44 13.92
C ALA A 148 6.89 12.56 14.84
N GLN A 149 6.30 11.54 15.46
CA GLN A 149 7.04 10.58 16.30
C GLN A 149 8.04 9.77 15.48
N ASN A 150 7.63 9.27 14.31
CA ASN A 150 8.49 8.48 13.44
C ASN A 150 9.63 9.31 12.84
N ALA A 151 9.40 10.59 12.59
CA ALA A 151 10.43 11.54 12.15
C ALA A 151 11.38 12.01 13.28
N GLY A 152 11.19 11.54 14.52
CA GLY A 152 11.99 11.98 15.68
C GLY A 152 11.70 13.41 16.14
N ALA A 153 10.66 14.06 15.62
CA ALA A 153 10.26 15.40 16.00
C ALA A 153 9.38 15.40 17.27
N SER A 154 9.36 16.52 18.00
CA SER A 154 8.48 16.67 19.18
C SER A 154 7.01 16.79 18.73
N PRO A 155 6.15 15.78 19.00
CA PRO A 155 4.79 15.75 18.45
C PRO A 155 3.94 16.91 18.97
N ILE A 156 4.14 17.31 20.23
CA ILE A 156 3.42 18.41 20.86
C ILE A 156 3.72 19.74 20.13
N ARG A 157 5.00 20.02 19.87
CA ARG A 157 5.43 21.27 19.21
C ARG A 157 4.96 21.33 17.76
N VAL A 158 5.10 20.21 17.04
CA VAL A 158 4.67 20.10 15.64
C VAL A 158 3.16 20.28 15.54
N LEU A 159 2.37 19.51 16.29
CA LEU A 159 0.91 19.58 16.20
C LEU A 159 0.39 20.97 16.57
N THR A 160 0.97 21.61 17.58
CA THR A 160 0.58 22.97 17.97
C THR A 160 0.83 23.98 16.84
N ARG A 161 2.00 23.90 16.19
CA ARG A 161 2.34 24.76 15.05
C ARG A 161 1.46 24.46 13.83
N MET A 162 1.19 23.18 13.58
CA MET A 162 0.33 22.73 12.49
C MET A 162 -1.11 23.24 12.68
N ARG A 163 -1.69 23.07 13.88
CA ARG A 163 -3.00 23.62 14.23
C ARG A 163 -3.07 25.14 14.02
N ALA A 164 -2.04 25.89 14.40
CA ALA A 164 -2.00 27.33 14.20
C ALA A 164 -2.06 27.70 12.71
N LYS A 165 -1.26 27.03 11.87
CA LYS A 165 -1.27 27.23 10.41
C LYS A 165 -2.61 26.87 9.75
N HIS A 166 -3.21 25.77 10.16
CA HIS A 166 -4.52 25.36 9.66
C HIS A 166 -5.65 26.26 10.16
N ALA A 167 -5.53 26.84 11.35
CA ALA A 167 -6.47 27.84 11.87
C ALA A 167 -6.37 29.20 11.14
N GLU A 168 -5.18 29.55 10.64
CA GLU A 168 -4.94 30.70 9.74
C GLU A 168 -5.56 30.50 8.33
N GLY A 169 -6.06 29.30 8.03
CA GLY A 169 -6.69 28.97 6.74
C GLY A 169 -5.77 28.24 5.76
N HIS A 170 -4.54 27.93 6.16
CA HIS A 170 -3.59 27.20 5.30
C HIS A 170 -3.80 25.68 5.41
N THR A 171 -4.63 25.11 4.53
CA THR A 171 -5.00 23.67 4.56
C THR A 171 -3.98 22.73 3.93
N THR A 172 -2.93 23.26 3.31
CA THR A 172 -1.91 22.46 2.57
C THR A 172 -0.66 22.16 3.39
N TRP A 173 -0.55 22.70 4.60
CA TRP A 173 0.64 22.52 5.44
C TRP A 173 0.67 21.14 6.07
N GLY A 174 1.72 20.39 5.81
CA GLY A 174 1.95 19.03 6.31
C GLY A 174 3.24 18.92 7.10
N LEU A 175 3.51 17.71 7.61
CA LEU A 175 4.82 17.34 8.14
C LEU A 175 5.66 16.67 7.06
N ASP A 176 6.90 17.12 6.91
CA ASP A 176 7.94 16.39 6.18
C ASP A 176 8.46 15.22 7.02
N GLY A 177 8.50 14.03 6.43
CA GLY A 177 8.94 12.80 7.08
C GLY A 177 10.45 12.75 7.35
N ASP A 178 11.25 13.45 6.55
CA ASP A 178 12.71 13.41 6.67
C ASP A 178 13.23 14.45 7.67
N SER A 179 12.79 15.71 7.55
CA SER A 179 13.23 16.80 8.43
C SER A 179 12.40 16.94 9.71
N GLY A 180 11.19 16.36 9.75
CA GLY A 180 10.22 16.58 10.83
C GLY A 180 9.72 18.03 10.92
N ALA A 181 9.99 18.85 9.91
CA ALA A 181 9.56 20.24 9.82
C ALA A 181 8.18 20.37 9.17
N LEU A 182 7.55 21.53 9.35
CA LEU A 182 6.30 21.86 8.68
C LEU A 182 6.61 22.50 7.33
N VAL A 183 6.02 21.95 6.27
CA VAL A 183 6.25 22.38 4.88
C VAL A 183 4.89 22.45 4.16
N ASP A 184 4.76 23.34 3.18
CA ASP A 184 3.62 23.32 2.28
C ASP A 184 3.71 22.12 1.34
N MET A 185 2.77 21.18 1.47
CA MET A 185 2.75 19.94 0.67
C MET A 185 2.49 20.21 -0.81
N LYS A 186 1.90 21.36 -1.15
CA LYS A 186 1.69 21.77 -2.54
C LYS A 186 3.02 22.08 -3.23
N GLU A 187 3.92 22.78 -2.54
CA GLU A 187 5.24 23.14 -3.05
C GLU A 187 6.20 21.95 -2.99
N TYR A 188 6.11 21.15 -1.92
CA TYR A 188 6.90 19.94 -1.76
C TYR A 188 6.51 18.82 -2.74
N GLY A 189 5.28 18.85 -3.27
CA GLY A 189 4.82 17.94 -4.33
C GLY A 189 4.30 16.58 -3.83
N VAL A 190 3.94 16.49 -2.54
CA VAL A 190 3.38 15.25 -1.96
C VAL A 190 1.86 15.27 -2.04
N TRP A 191 1.34 14.44 -2.94
CA TRP A 191 -0.08 14.31 -3.23
C TRP A 191 -0.56 12.89 -3.03
N GLU A 192 -1.75 12.75 -2.46
CA GLU A 192 -2.42 11.47 -2.25
C GLU A 192 -3.78 11.49 -2.97
N PRO A 193 -4.24 10.35 -3.53
CA PRO A 193 -5.56 10.30 -4.13
C PRO A 193 -6.65 10.51 -3.07
N GLU A 194 -7.59 11.41 -3.35
CA GLU A 194 -8.70 11.72 -2.43
C GLU A 194 -9.52 10.47 -2.09
N ALA A 195 -9.70 9.58 -3.07
CA ALA A 195 -10.45 8.33 -2.94
C ALA A 195 -9.95 7.46 -1.79
N VAL A 196 -8.63 7.41 -1.56
CA VAL A 196 -8.03 6.62 -0.48
C VAL A 196 -8.39 7.22 0.89
N LYS A 197 -8.30 8.54 1.04
CA LYS A 197 -8.64 9.23 2.29
C LYS A 197 -10.12 9.10 2.63
N LEU A 198 -11.00 9.30 1.65
CA LEU A 198 -12.45 9.14 1.84
C LEU A 198 -12.80 7.73 2.29
N GLN A 199 -12.27 6.72 1.62
CA GLN A 199 -12.55 5.32 1.97
C GLN A 199 -11.99 4.96 3.36
N SER A 200 -10.80 5.44 3.71
CA SER A 200 -10.20 5.23 5.03
C SER A 200 -11.05 5.81 6.15
N ILE A 201 -11.49 7.07 6.01
CA ILE A 201 -12.33 7.73 7.03
C ILE A 201 -13.69 7.04 7.13
N LYS A 202 -14.33 6.75 5.99
CA LYS A 202 -15.63 6.07 5.96
C LYS A 202 -15.58 4.73 6.65
N THR A 203 -14.60 3.89 6.29
CA THR A 203 -14.43 2.55 6.89
C THR A 203 -14.13 2.65 8.39
N ALA A 204 -13.28 3.59 8.80
CA ALA A 204 -12.95 3.79 10.21
C ALA A 204 -14.19 4.17 11.04
N VAL A 205 -15.04 5.07 10.53
CA VAL A 205 -16.28 5.48 11.20
C VAL A 205 -17.29 4.32 11.27
N GLU A 206 -17.46 3.58 10.18
CA GLU A 206 -18.34 2.40 10.14
C GLU A 206 -17.92 1.33 11.15
N VAL A 207 -16.63 0.99 11.18
CA VAL A 207 -16.08 0.00 12.10
C VAL A 207 -16.20 0.46 13.55
N SER A 208 -15.93 1.74 13.85
CA SER A 208 -16.07 2.30 15.20
C SER A 208 -17.52 2.25 15.68
N SER A 209 -18.48 2.60 14.81
CA SER A 209 -19.92 2.60 15.12
C SER A 209 -20.44 1.19 15.41
N ILE A 210 -20.01 0.21 14.62
CA ILE A 210 -20.41 -1.20 14.80
C ILE A 210 -19.74 -1.79 16.05
N GLY A 211 -18.44 -1.54 16.24
CA GLY A 211 -17.66 -2.04 17.36
C GLY A 211 -18.20 -1.55 18.70
N SER A 212 -18.52 -0.25 18.81
CA SER A 212 -19.11 0.32 20.02
C SER A 212 -20.46 -0.31 20.35
N ARG A 213 -21.32 -0.55 19.35
CA ARG A 213 -22.66 -1.11 19.54
C ARG A 213 -22.62 -2.59 19.93
N ARG A 214 -21.76 -3.41 19.32
CA ARG A 214 -21.61 -4.83 19.66
C ARG A 214 -20.99 -5.05 21.04
N VAL A 215 -20.02 -4.22 21.42
CA VAL A 215 -19.35 -4.33 22.72
C VAL A 215 -20.28 -3.90 23.86
N ALA A 216 -21.20 -2.96 23.64
CA ALA A 216 -22.24 -2.62 24.62
C ALA A 216 -23.10 -3.84 24.99
N ASP A 217 -23.40 -4.71 24.03
CA ASP A 217 -24.14 -5.96 24.28
C ASP A 217 -23.28 -7.03 24.97
N THR A 218 -21.95 -6.96 24.85
CA THR A 218 -21.02 -7.98 25.38
C THR A 218 -20.40 -7.59 26.74
N VAL A 219 -20.33 -6.29 27.07
CA VAL A 219 -19.60 -5.73 28.23
C VAL A 219 -20.56 -5.07 29.22
N ALA A 220 -21.78 -5.59 29.37
CA ALA A 220 -22.66 -5.23 30.48
C ALA A 220 -22.09 -5.60 31.88
N ASN A 221 -20.88 -6.17 31.98
CA ASN A 221 -20.36 -6.63 33.27
C ASN A 221 -19.00 -6.09 33.75
N LEU A 222 -18.09 -5.51 32.96
CA LEU A 222 -16.74 -5.18 33.52
C LEU A 222 -16.05 -3.98 32.82
N VAL A 223 -15.83 -2.91 33.59
CA VAL A 223 -14.84 -1.82 33.44
C VAL A 223 -15.22 -0.60 32.57
N SER A 224 -14.72 0.58 33.01
CA SER A 224 -15.18 1.92 32.63
C SER A 224 -14.84 2.37 31.20
N PRO A 225 -15.68 3.22 30.56
CA PRO A 225 -15.67 3.43 29.10
C PRO A 225 -14.48 4.23 28.54
N HIS A 226 -13.77 5.00 29.36
CA HIS A 226 -12.76 5.97 28.89
C HIS A 226 -11.46 5.32 28.37
N ALA A 227 -11.10 4.13 28.85
CA ALA A 227 -9.87 3.45 28.43
C ALA A 227 -10.03 2.70 27.09
N TYR A 228 -11.27 2.46 26.64
CA TYR A 228 -11.55 1.59 25.49
C TYR A 228 -11.49 2.32 24.15
N PHE A 229 -11.80 3.62 24.12
CA PHE A 229 -11.85 4.38 22.87
C PHE A 229 -10.45 4.60 22.25
N SER A 230 -9.45 4.79 23.10
CA SER A 230 -8.04 4.90 22.69
C SER A 230 -7.49 3.56 22.19
N VAL A 231 -7.82 2.45 22.86
CA VAL A 231 -7.38 1.10 22.47
C VAL A 231 -8.02 0.64 21.15
N LEU A 232 -9.31 0.96 20.92
CA LEU A 232 -9.99 0.63 19.66
C LEU A 232 -9.48 1.43 18.46
N MET A 233 -9.11 2.70 18.65
CA MET A 233 -8.50 3.50 17.58
C MET A 233 -7.09 3.00 17.22
N ILE A 234 -6.30 2.61 18.23
CA ILE A 234 -4.99 1.99 18.01
C ILE A 234 -5.13 0.61 17.39
N SER A 235 -6.14 -0.19 17.79
CA SER A 235 -6.40 -1.52 17.22
C SER A 235 -7.02 -1.47 15.82
N ALA A 236 -7.82 -0.46 15.49
CA ALA A 236 -8.32 -0.22 14.13
C ALA A 236 -7.21 0.26 13.19
N ALA A 237 -6.29 1.11 13.68
CA ALA A 237 -5.06 1.47 12.97
C ALA A 237 -4.14 0.24 12.78
N ALA A 238 -4.03 -0.62 13.81
CA ALA A 238 -3.26 -1.86 13.74
C ALA A 238 -3.94 -2.95 12.90
N ASN A 239 -5.27 -2.97 12.78
CA ASN A 239 -6.00 -3.95 11.95
C ASN A 239 -6.02 -3.60 10.46
N LEU A 240 -5.77 -2.34 10.08
CA LEU A 240 -5.35 -2.04 8.71
C LEU A 240 -3.96 -2.64 8.42
N HIS A 241 -3.10 -2.77 9.43
CA HIS A 241 -1.80 -3.42 9.32
C HIS A 241 -1.80 -4.94 9.58
N SER A 242 -2.76 -5.53 10.28
CA SER A 242 -2.72 -6.96 10.65
C SER A 242 -3.15 -7.93 9.55
N ARG A 243 -3.58 -7.42 8.39
CA ARG A 243 -3.59 -8.20 7.14
C ARG A 243 -2.17 -8.52 6.61
N TRP A 244 -1.12 -8.07 7.30
CA TRP A 244 0.28 -8.14 6.88
C TRP A 244 1.21 -9.08 7.67
N VAL A 245 0.74 -10.06 8.46
CA VAL A 245 1.66 -11.08 9.05
C VAL A 245 1.02 -12.48 9.11
N PRO A 246 1.73 -13.56 8.72
CA PRO A 246 1.19 -14.91 8.77
C PRO A 246 1.01 -15.39 10.22
N THR A 247 -0.11 -16.08 10.47
CA THR A 247 -0.29 -16.97 11.62
C THR A 247 0.78 -18.08 11.63
N SER A 248 1.74 -17.99 12.53
CA SER A 248 2.48 -19.16 13.01
C SER A 248 3.07 -18.91 14.41
N VAL A 249 2.53 -19.64 15.41
CA VAL A 249 3.12 -19.98 16.72
C VAL A 249 3.21 -18.79 17.70
N VAL A 250 2.51 -18.72 18.84
CA VAL A 250 2.62 -19.56 20.06
C VAL A 250 1.37 -19.36 20.94
N ALA A 251 0.84 -20.46 21.46
CA ALA A 251 -0.11 -20.46 22.57
C ALA A 251 0.57 -20.14 23.91
N MET A 252 -0.05 -19.23 24.68
CA MET A 252 -0.04 -19.11 26.14
C MET A 252 1.30 -19.05 26.91
N ASN A 253 1.51 -17.96 27.68
CA ASN A 253 1.31 -18.05 29.13
C ASN A 253 1.06 -16.67 29.80
N LYS A 254 0.25 -16.68 30.85
CA LYS A 254 -0.24 -15.53 31.62
C LYS A 254 0.86 -14.89 32.48
N SER A 255 1.09 -13.59 32.32
CA SER A 255 1.21 -12.57 33.38
C SER A 255 1.96 -11.34 32.87
N SER A 256 1.34 -10.17 33.06
CA SER A 256 1.97 -8.85 33.24
C SER A 256 3.34 -8.61 32.59
N ASN A 257 3.40 -8.34 31.28
CA ASN A 257 4.51 -7.55 30.68
C ASN A 257 4.30 -7.09 29.21
N TRP A 258 3.08 -6.67 28.86
CA TRP A 258 2.77 -6.20 27.49
C TRP A 258 3.52 -4.93 27.05
N PHE A 259 4.02 -4.11 27.98
CA PHE A 259 4.75 -2.87 27.64
C PHE A 259 6.22 -3.09 27.29
N LYS A 260 6.87 -4.17 27.73
CA LYS A 260 8.31 -4.40 27.46
C LYS A 260 8.58 -5.09 26.12
N ASN A 261 7.65 -5.90 25.63
CA ASN A 261 7.88 -6.70 24.42
C ASN A 261 7.59 -5.96 23.10
N ALA A 262 6.89 -4.82 23.13
CA ALA A 262 6.73 -3.96 21.95
C ALA A 262 8.00 -3.17 21.61
N TYR A 263 8.92 -3.00 22.56
CA TYR A 263 10.13 -2.20 22.41
C TYR A 263 11.29 -2.97 21.74
N ILE A 264 11.27 -4.31 21.81
CA ILE A 264 12.34 -5.17 21.25
C ILE A 264 12.10 -5.44 19.75
N MET A 265 10.85 -5.43 19.27
CA MET A 265 10.54 -5.65 17.84
C MET A 265 10.92 -4.47 16.92
N LEU A 266 11.11 -3.26 17.47
CA LEU A 266 11.44 -2.05 16.70
C LEU A 266 12.95 -1.80 16.55
N HIS A 267 13.79 -2.46 17.35
CA HIS A 267 15.24 -2.23 17.34
C HIS A 267 15.98 -3.01 16.25
N ASP A 268 15.43 -4.13 15.76
CA ASP A 268 16.07 -4.95 14.72
C ASP A 268 15.77 -4.50 13.28
N TYR A 269 14.76 -3.64 13.08
CA TYR A 269 14.39 -3.14 11.73
C TYR A 269 15.19 -1.91 11.27
N LEU A 270 15.89 -1.22 12.18
CA LEU A 270 16.58 0.04 11.89
C LEU A 270 18.00 -0.14 11.32
N LEU A 271 18.57 -1.35 11.34
CA LEU A 271 19.94 -1.61 10.86
C LEU A 271 20.03 -1.95 9.36
N ILE A 272 18.93 -2.28 8.69
CA ILE A 272 18.97 -2.78 7.29
C ILE A 272 18.80 -1.64 6.26
N LEU A 273 18.33 -0.47 6.67
CA LEU A 273 18.04 0.65 5.75
C LEU A 273 19.25 1.56 5.45
N TYR A 274 20.42 1.34 6.08
CA TYR A 274 21.54 2.28 5.99
C TYR A 274 22.67 1.94 5.00
N GLU A 275 22.65 0.80 4.30
CA GLU A 275 23.92 0.31 3.69
C GLU A 275 24.01 0.11 2.16
N TYR A 276 22.98 0.33 1.31
CA TYR A 276 23.16 0.03 -0.13
C TYR A 276 22.53 1.04 -1.11
N PRO A 277 23.27 2.08 -1.55
CA PRO A 277 22.79 3.10 -2.50
C PRO A 277 23.08 2.73 -3.96
N ARG A 278 22.72 1.52 -4.44
CA ARG A 278 22.84 1.18 -5.89
C ARG A 278 21.80 0.14 -6.35
N LEU A 279 20.62 0.58 -6.77
CA LEU A 279 19.68 -0.22 -7.55
C LEU A 279 19.44 0.43 -8.92
N LYS A 280 19.92 -0.22 -9.99
CA LYS A 280 19.62 0.14 -11.39
C LYS A 280 18.31 -0.53 -11.81
N ILE A 281 17.24 0.25 -11.93
CA ILE A 281 15.98 -0.22 -12.53
C ILE A 281 16.24 -0.47 -14.01
N THR A 282 16.17 -1.74 -14.44
CA THR A 282 16.34 -2.09 -15.85
C THR A 282 15.41 -3.24 -16.23
N ARG A 283 14.45 -2.94 -17.12
CA ARG A 283 13.74 -3.83 -18.07
C ARG A 283 12.53 -4.68 -17.63
N VAL A 284 11.64 -4.86 -18.60
CA VAL A 284 10.30 -5.48 -18.65
C VAL A 284 10.44 -6.90 -19.24
N SER A 285 9.99 -7.97 -18.54
CA SER A 285 10.14 -9.36 -19.02
C SER A 285 9.22 -10.40 -18.34
N LEU A 286 8.87 -11.49 -19.05
CA LEU A 286 8.07 -12.65 -18.58
C LEU A 286 8.82 -13.99 -18.69
N TYR A 287 8.66 -14.79 -17.64
CA TYR A 287 8.62 -16.25 -17.50
C TYR A 287 9.83 -17.20 -17.51
N ARG A 288 9.64 -18.21 -16.63
CA ARG A 288 10.54 -19.14 -15.94
C ARG A 288 10.39 -20.58 -16.44
N THR A 289 11.49 -21.34 -16.55
CA THR A 289 11.47 -22.81 -16.68
C THR A 289 12.23 -23.49 -15.53
N ARG A 290 11.48 -24.22 -14.68
CA ARG A 290 11.84 -25.13 -13.57
C ARG A 290 13.29 -25.13 -12.99
N GLN A 291 13.32 -24.68 -11.73
CA GLN A 291 13.83 -25.35 -10.51
C GLN A 291 15.32 -25.27 -10.18
N SER A 292 15.80 -24.08 -9.81
CA SER A 292 16.44 -23.79 -8.50
C SER A 292 16.74 -22.29 -8.40
N ASP A 293 16.52 -21.72 -7.22
CA ASP A 293 16.86 -20.35 -6.81
C ASP A 293 16.10 -19.17 -7.46
N SER A 294 16.38 -17.98 -6.93
CA SER A 294 15.41 -17.10 -6.28
C SER A 294 14.89 -15.93 -7.11
N ASP A 295 14.23 -16.19 -8.23
CA ASP A 295 13.57 -15.13 -9.02
C ASP A 295 12.03 -15.22 -8.98
N LEU A 296 11.38 -14.08 -8.70
CA LEU A 296 9.94 -13.90 -8.74
C LEU A 296 9.57 -12.98 -9.91
N VAL A 297 8.71 -13.46 -10.78
CA VAL A 297 8.18 -12.69 -11.92
C VAL A 297 6.84 -12.10 -11.48
N ILE A 298 6.78 -10.77 -11.37
CA ILE A 298 5.52 -10.07 -11.07
C ILE A 298 4.80 -9.80 -12.38
N SER A 299 3.49 -9.98 -12.34
CA SER A 299 2.66 -10.01 -13.51
C SER A 299 1.29 -9.42 -13.27
#